data_AF-A0A2D6PSZ7-F1
#
_entry.id   AF-A0A2D6PSZ7-F1
#
_cell.length_a   1.000
_cell.length_b   1.000
_cell.length_c   1.000
_cell.angle_alpha   90.00
_cell.angle_beta   90.00
_cell.angle_gamma   90.00
#
_symmetry.space_group_name_H-M   'P 1'
#
loop_
_entity.id
_entity.type
_entity.pdbx_description
1 polymer ?
#
loop_
_entity_poly.entity_id
_entity_poly.type
_entity_poly.pdbx_seq_one_letter_code
_entity_poly.pdbx_strand_id
1 'polypeptide(L)'
;MLPFSFRWHCPANRRGVNESWRRPGRSEPRPGRLTPPLEANKGPDRGRRLRMRSDVMRVATRDAAPARMTASGRSSSARPLPIWQADPGLGLAPAAPKPYALWSRNVRLGHVREHTMQMSRWGSACGLLLLASLVATAQKKITVTRVEGGPLDTAFVGVAKNGDIKVRGAGDEVLSLPQEKLVSVAFSNSPVVPAKGTVALELTSGDRLICVVEGGDFDEMKVSSISAGSMGVLLDYVACVTYLDHVGSGTELPPLADDAVDDVLFLRAGDGLDPLPGEVQRLARTGVVFTSDAGKDRLFSFIKDRVVAVRFAATDEYKEPEGLLCVVGFRDGGQLTGVLTGNEGGALLLKLTVGPTVTLDRRLIRSLAFKNAAFRYLSELAPKEHAEVPFLEGGPTFGVVRDRGFGREEHLAIGTRKYHKGVGLHARSTCKWDLGGRYAVFKAEVGVDPLTRNRAVPGSVVMRVLADGQEVWKSGQLVSGDDPVQVLVKGLGGKRELVIEVDFASSLGTGARAVLGNAMLLRK
;
A
#
# COMPACT_ATOMS: atom_id res chain seq x y z
N MET A 1 -37.43 -62.27 10.03
CA MET A 1 -36.45 -62.90 9.12
C MET A 1 -35.15 -62.12 9.18
N LEU A 2 -34.05 -62.82 9.46
CA LEU A 2 -32.65 -62.34 9.33
C LEU A 2 -32.13 -62.87 7.97
N PRO A 3 -30.96 -62.44 7.40
CA PRO A 3 -29.66 -62.71 8.06
C PRO A 3 -28.41 -61.86 7.70
N PHE A 4 -27.30 -62.17 8.42
CA PHE A 4 -25.85 -61.88 8.19
C PHE A 4 -25.40 -60.41 8.04
N SER A 5 -24.63 -59.75 8.94
CA SER A 5 -23.28 -60.01 9.55
C SER A 5 -22.10 -59.71 8.60
N PHE A 6 -21.00 -59.04 8.99
CA PHE A 6 -20.00 -59.54 9.97
C PHE A 6 -19.16 -58.44 10.68
N ARG A 7 -18.52 -58.81 11.80
CA ARG A 7 -17.45 -58.07 12.52
C ARG A 7 -16.09 -58.16 11.81
N TRP A 8 -15.07 -57.41 12.29
CA TRP A 8 -13.74 -57.83 12.82
C TRP A 8 -12.77 -56.62 12.77
N HIS A 9 -11.72 -56.46 13.58
CA HIS A 9 -11.52 -56.69 15.03
C HIS A 9 -10.21 -55.99 15.45
N CYS A 10 -10.13 -55.47 16.67
CA CYS A 10 -8.84 -55.03 17.25
C CYS A 10 -8.05 -56.25 17.78
N PRO A 11 -6.71 -56.31 17.62
CA PRO A 11 -5.84 -57.18 18.40
C PRO A 11 -5.16 -56.42 19.55
N ALA A 12 -5.28 -56.95 20.76
CA ALA A 12 -4.50 -56.54 21.92
C ALA A 12 -3.57 -57.69 22.36
N ASN A 13 -2.41 -57.37 22.93
CA ASN A 13 -1.66 -58.26 23.83
C ASN A 13 -0.72 -57.38 24.68
N ARG A 14 -1.02 -57.11 25.96
CA ARG A 14 -0.76 -57.95 27.16
C ARG A 14 0.71 -58.34 27.37
N ARG A 15 1.31 -57.69 28.37
CA ARG A 15 2.04 -58.19 29.58
C ARG A 15 2.37 -56.93 30.40
N GLY A 16 2.18 -56.80 31.71
CA GLY A 16 1.68 -57.72 32.72
C GLY A 16 2.65 -57.78 33.91
N VAL A 17 2.25 -57.22 35.07
CA VAL A 17 2.89 -57.42 36.41
C VAL A 17 4.27 -56.69 36.54
N ASN A 18 4.67 -56.03 37.63
CA ASN A 18 4.17 -55.98 39.01
C ASN A 18 4.31 -54.58 39.67
N GLU A 19 3.72 -54.45 40.87
CA GLU A 19 3.85 -53.31 41.78
C GLU A 19 5.27 -53.12 42.36
N SER A 20 5.63 -51.90 42.76
CA SER A 20 6.20 -51.66 44.10
C SER A 20 6.25 -50.17 44.48
N TRP A 21 6.02 -49.91 45.76
CA TRP A 21 6.05 -48.59 46.39
C TRP A 21 7.49 -48.11 46.67
N ARG A 22 7.74 -46.79 46.58
CA ARG A 22 8.39 -45.95 47.62
C ARG A 22 8.63 -44.49 47.18
N ARG A 23 8.14 -43.54 47.98
CA ARG A 23 8.86 -42.28 48.34
C ARG A 23 9.83 -42.63 49.49
N PRO A 24 10.93 -41.89 49.81
CA PRO A 24 11.10 -40.42 49.78
C PRO A 24 12.43 -39.98 49.08
N GLY A 25 12.93 -38.73 49.06
CA GLY A 25 12.71 -37.56 49.92
C GLY A 25 13.48 -36.32 49.42
N ARG A 26 13.57 -35.27 50.25
CA ARG A 26 14.22 -33.99 49.94
C ARG A 26 15.74 -34.03 50.07
N SER A 27 16.44 -33.20 49.30
CA SER A 27 17.62 -32.46 49.77
C SER A 27 17.76 -31.11 49.07
N GLU A 28 18.01 -30.06 49.85
CA GLU A 28 18.46 -28.74 49.39
C GLU A 28 19.99 -28.75 49.22
N PRO A 29 20.56 -27.80 48.46
CA PRO A 29 21.88 -27.27 48.76
C PRO A 29 21.82 -25.79 49.21
N ARG A 30 22.51 -25.48 50.32
CA ARG A 30 22.74 -24.10 50.83
C ARG A 30 24.10 -23.55 50.37
N PRO A 31 24.32 -22.21 50.40
CA PRO A 31 25.39 -21.54 49.66
C PRO A 31 26.68 -21.25 50.47
N GLY A 32 27.76 -20.87 49.77
CA GLY A 32 29.03 -20.42 50.34
C GLY A 32 29.70 -19.23 49.61
N ARG A 33 29.94 -18.15 50.39
CA ARG A 33 30.86 -16.98 50.32
C ARG A 33 31.88 -16.89 49.14
N LEU A 34 32.03 -15.76 48.42
CA LEU A 34 32.72 -14.48 48.78
C LEU A 34 34.22 -14.71 49.13
N THR A 35 35.28 -14.07 48.59
CA THR A 35 35.55 -12.73 47.95
C THR A 35 37.04 -12.70 47.46
N PRO A 36 37.68 -11.62 46.92
CA PRO A 36 37.34 -10.65 45.85
C PRO A 36 38.49 -10.56 44.78
N PRO A 37 38.95 -9.40 44.20
CA PRO A 37 39.12 -9.26 42.74
C PRO A 37 40.57 -9.22 42.21
N LEU A 38 40.71 -9.24 40.87
CA LEU A 38 41.94 -8.85 40.16
C LEU A 38 41.61 -7.98 38.94
N GLU A 39 42.59 -7.19 38.50
CA GLU A 39 42.36 -5.88 37.89
C GLU A 39 42.06 -5.85 36.38
N ALA A 40 41.47 -4.70 36.02
CA ALA A 40 41.35 -4.10 34.70
C ALA A 40 42.31 -4.57 33.60
N ASN A 41 41.74 -4.79 32.41
CA ASN A 41 42.47 -4.55 31.16
C ASN A 41 41.71 -3.55 30.28
N LYS A 42 42.46 -2.70 29.58
CA LYS A 42 41.98 -1.45 28.99
C LYS A 42 41.30 -1.69 27.64
N GLY A 43 40.18 -1.02 27.40
CA GLY A 43 39.54 -0.98 26.08
C GLY A 43 40.34 -0.12 25.08
N PRO A 44 40.25 -0.38 23.77
CA PRO A 44 40.89 0.45 22.75
C PRO A 44 40.18 1.81 22.60
N ASP A 45 41.00 2.84 22.42
CA ASP A 45 40.63 4.25 22.40
C ASP A 45 39.76 4.59 21.17
N ARG A 46 38.55 5.12 21.39
CA ARG A 46 37.67 5.60 20.31
C ARG A 46 38.10 7.02 19.90
N GLY A 47 39.11 7.09 19.05
CA GLY A 47 39.58 8.33 18.44
C GLY A 47 38.47 9.08 17.71
N ARG A 48 37.94 10.15 18.33
CA ARG A 48 36.99 11.07 17.69
C ARG A 48 37.68 11.85 16.58
N ARG A 49 37.48 11.46 15.32
CA ARG A 49 37.76 12.36 14.19
C ARG A 49 36.72 13.48 14.19
N LEU A 50 37.09 14.62 14.77
CA LEU A 50 36.43 15.90 14.54
C LEU A 50 36.44 16.18 13.02
N ARG A 51 35.25 16.28 12.40
CA ARG A 51 35.13 16.80 11.03
C ARG A 51 35.47 18.30 11.06
N MET A 52 36.71 18.66 10.77
CA MET A 52 37.05 20.05 10.45
C MET A 52 36.38 20.42 9.11
N ARG A 53 35.42 21.35 9.17
CA ARG A 53 34.93 22.04 7.96
C ARG A 53 35.99 23.06 7.55
N SER A 54 36.43 22.99 6.30
CA SER A 54 37.27 24.03 5.70
C SER A 54 36.39 25.16 5.19
N ASP A 55 36.33 26.27 5.94
CA ASP A 55 35.79 27.53 5.43
C ASP A 55 36.69 28.04 4.31
N VAL A 56 36.17 28.13 3.09
CA VAL A 56 36.83 28.82 1.96
C VAL A 56 35.99 30.05 1.60
N MET A 57 36.62 31.21 1.71
CA MET A 57 35.97 32.50 1.46
C MET A 57 35.39 32.59 0.06
N ARG A 58 34.18 33.17 -0.06
CA ARG A 58 33.73 33.77 -1.31
C ARG A 58 34.57 35.02 -1.60
N VAL A 59 35.43 34.95 -2.60
CA VAL A 59 35.90 36.16 -3.30
C VAL A 59 34.96 36.41 -4.48
N ALA A 60 34.40 37.61 -4.54
CA ALA A 60 33.54 38.02 -5.64
C ALA A 60 34.37 38.72 -6.72
N THR A 61 34.20 38.30 -7.98
CA THR A 61 34.56 39.10 -9.16
C THR A 61 33.40 39.09 -10.16
N ARG A 62 33.07 40.27 -10.64
CA ARG A 62 31.94 40.57 -11.53
C ARG A 62 32.43 40.70 -12.98
N ASP A 63 31.49 40.57 -13.91
CA ASP A 63 31.52 41.12 -15.28
C ASP A 63 32.62 40.68 -16.27
N ALA A 64 32.21 39.96 -17.32
CA ALA A 64 32.39 40.40 -18.73
C ALA A 64 31.69 39.46 -19.74
N ALA A 65 30.86 40.03 -20.61
CA ALA A 65 30.59 39.51 -21.96
C ALA A 65 31.36 40.43 -22.95
N PRO A 66 31.72 39.98 -24.18
CA PRO A 66 30.78 39.70 -25.27
C PRO A 66 31.13 38.37 -26.00
N ALA A 67 30.70 38.00 -27.22
CA ALA A 67 29.96 38.68 -28.30
C ALA A 67 29.10 37.69 -29.13
N ARG A 68 28.54 38.16 -30.25
CA ARG A 68 28.00 37.34 -31.36
C ARG A 68 28.96 37.38 -32.55
N MET A 69 29.04 36.30 -33.33
CA MET A 69 29.34 36.37 -34.78
C MET A 69 28.68 35.21 -35.53
N THR A 70 28.48 35.41 -36.83
CA THR A 70 27.58 34.62 -37.70
C THR A 70 28.29 34.05 -38.94
N ALA A 71 27.63 33.08 -39.60
CA ALA A 71 27.64 32.80 -41.05
C ALA A 71 28.50 31.63 -41.61
N SER A 72 27.77 30.58 -42.06
CA SER A 72 27.83 29.89 -43.38
C SER A 72 29.15 29.53 -44.09
N GLY A 73 29.26 28.30 -44.64
CA GLY A 73 30.21 28.01 -45.73
C GLY A 73 30.38 26.54 -46.21
N ARG A 74 29.59 26.15 -47.21
CA ARG A 74 29.58 24.91 -48.06
C ARG A 74 30.89 24.13 -48.40
N SER A 75 30.73 22.80 -48.50
CA SER A 75 31.20 21.86 -49.58
C SER A 75 32.70 21.48 -49.69
N SER A 76 33.13 20.36 -50.31
CA SER A 76 32.54 19.46 -51.35
C SER A 76 33.17 18.04 -51.44
N SER A 77 32.53 17.10 -52.19
CA SER A 77 33.11 16.01 -53.07
C SER A 77 34.11 14.95 -52.53
N ALA A 78 34.20 13.69 -53.02
CA ALA A 78 33.39 12.81 -53.89
C ALA A 78 33.86 11.30 -53.83
N ARG A 79 33.17 10.44 -54.60
CA ARG A 79 33.20 8.94 -54.74
C ARG A 79 34.41 8.39 -55.57
N PRO A 80 34.62 7.06 -55.92
CA PRO A 80 33.65 5.94 -56.10
C PRO A 80 34.08 4.45 -55.81
N LEU A 81 33.25 3.50 -56.33
CA LEU A 81 33.16 2.02 -56.15
C LEU A 81 34.09 1.19 -57.10
N PRO A 82 34.14 -0.17 -57.00
CA PRO A 82 33.19 -1.10 -57.71
C PRO A 82 32.67 -2.25 -56.79
N ILE A 83 31.48 -2.87 -56.91
CA ILE A 83 30.75 -3.62 -57.98
C ILE A 83 31.36 -4.99 -58.35
N TRP A 84 30.64 -6.09 -58.05
CA TRP A 84 30.48 -7.30 -58.89
C TRP A 84 29.16 -8.07 -58.53
N GLN A 85 28.63 -8.83 -59.50
CA GLN A 85 27.35 -9.58 -59.56
C GLN A 85 27.56 -11.10 -59.24
N ALA A 86 26.58 -12.02 -59.10
CA ALA A 86 25.14 -12.03 -58.72
C ALA A 86 24.62 -13.50 -58.57
N ASP A 87 23.58 -13.73 -57.73
CA ASP A 87 22.48 -14.74 -57.79
C ASP A 87 22.72 -16.26 -58.02
N PRO A 88 21.71 -17.19 -57.87
CA PRO A 88 20.36 -17.07 -57.26
C PRO A 88 19.94 -18.23 -56.30
N GLY A 89 18.75 -18.15 -55.68
CA GLY A 89 17.95 -19.37 -55.34
C GLY A 89 16.94 -19.31 -54.18
N LEU A 90 15.65 -19.57 -54.48
CA LEU A 90 14.51 -19.90 -53.57
C LEU A 90 14.05 -18.80 -52.56
N GLY A 91 12.76 -18.58 -52.27
CA GLY A 91 11.53 -19.14 -52.83
C GLY A 91 10.31 -19.00 -51.89
N LEU A 92 9.31 -18.19 -52.29
CA LEU A 92 7.90 -18.16 -51.84
C LEU A 92 7.50 -17.69 -50.40
N ALA A 93 6.81 -16.55 -50.35
CA ALA A 93 5.67 -16.27 -49.44
C ALA A 93 4.72 -15.22 -50.09
N PRO A 94 3.39 -15.25 -49.86
CA PRO A 94 2.40 -14.54 -50.70
C PRO A 94 2.03 -13.12 -50.25
N ALA A 95 1.30 -12.42 -51.14
CA ALA A 95 1.08 -10.98 -51.14
C ALA A 95 -0.18 -10.47 -50.40
N ALA A 96 -0.19 -9.16 -50.14
CA ALA A 96 -1.37 -8.37 -49.77
C ALA A 96 -1.73 -7.36 -50.89
N PRO A 97 -3.02 -7.04 -51.12
CA PRO A 97 -3.43 -6.02 -52.08
C PRO A 97 -3.57 -4.61 -51.48
N LYS A 98 -3.42 -3.59 -52.34
CA LYS A 98 -3.47 -2.14 -52.04
C LYS A 98 -4.79 -1.51 -52.57
N PRO A 99 -5.08 -0.22 -52.26
CA PRO A 99 -6.44 0.33 -52.27
C PRO A 99 -6.88 0.94 -53.61
N TYR A 100 -8.19 1.23 -53.71
CA TYR A 100 -8.77 2.06 -54.77
C TYR A 100 -9.22 3.43 -54.26
N ALA A 101 -9.05 4.44 -55.13
CA ALA A 101 -9.67 5.75 -55.07
C ALA A 101 -10.34 6.04 -56.42
N LEU A 102 -11.32 6.95 -56.46
CA LEU A 102 -11.88 7.74 -57.59
C LEU A 102 -13.27 8.23 -57.13
N TRP A 103 -13.56 9.53 -56.99
CA TRP A 103 -13.80 10.60 -57.98
C TRP A 103 -15.30 10.92 -58.16
N SER A 104 -15.61 12.19 -58.40
CA SER A 104 -16.95 12.77 -58.35
C SER A 104 -17.49 13.13 -59.74
N ARG A 105 -18.83 13.07 -59.93
CA ARG A 105 -19.59 14.01 -60.80
C ARG A 105 -21.11 13.91 -60.66
N ASN A 106 -21.77 15.07 -60.77
CA ASN A 106 -23.23 15.24 -60.80
C ASN A 106 -23.77 15.24 -62.24
N VAL A 107 -24.99 14.72 -62.46
CA VAL A 107 -25.99 15.25 -63.44
C VAL A 107 -27.41 15.10 -62.83
N ARG A 108 -28.36 15.94 -63.27
CA ARG A 108 -29.70 16.18 -62.69
C ARG A 108 -30.83 15.60 -63.55
N LEU A 109 -32.05 15.50 -62.98
CA LEU A 109 -33.34 16.06 -63.47
C LEU A 109 -34.51 15.36 -62.73
N GLY A 110 -35.61 16.00 -62.33
CA GLY A 110 -35.93 17.44 -62.27
C GLY A 110 -37.39 17.70 -61.83
N HIS A 111 -37.68 18.93 -61.37
CA HIS A 111 -39.02 19.55 -61.13
C HIS A 111 -39.94 18.84 -60.09
N VAL A 112 -40.67 19.53 -59.22
CA VAL A 112 -41.63 20.63 -59.44
C VAL A 112 -41.66 21.61 -58.24
N ARG A 113 -41.78 22.92 -58.53
CA ARG A 113 -42.25 24.00 -57.62
C ARG A 113 -43.78 24.00 -57.63
N GLU A 114 -44.56 24.39 -56.63
CA GLU A 114 -44.42 25.29 -55.48
C GLU A 114 -45.64 24.97 -54.58
N HIS A 115 -45.59 25.12 -53.25
CA HIS A 115 -46.75 25.59 -52.47
C HIS A 115 -46.37 26.03 -51.05
N THR A 116 -46.60 27.32 -50.85
CA THR A 116 -46.54 28.19 -49.68
C THR A 116 -46.78 27.57 -48.29
N MET A 117 -45.99 28.07 -47.33
CA MET A 117 -46.14 27.99 -45.87
C MET A 117 -47.57 27.80 -45.32
N GLN A 118 -47.79 26.75 -44.52
CA GLN A 118 -48.30 26.84 -43.14
C GLN A 118 -48.24 25.47 -42.42
N MET A 119 -48.29 25.51 -41.07
CA MET A 119 -48.42 24.38 -40.13
C MET A 119 -47.31 23.30 -40.07
N SER A 120 -46.47 23.36 -39.02
CA SER A 120 -46.19 22.23 -38.10
C SER A 120 -45.05 22.51 -37.09
N ARG A 121 -45.11 23.63 -36.32
CA ARG A 121 -44.16 23.90 -35.21
C ARG A 121 -44.39 23.04 -33.94
N TRP A 122 -44.82 21.78 -34.09
CA TRP A 122 -45.21 20.89 -32.98
C TRP A 122 -44.68 19.45 -33.13
N GLY A 123 -43.49 19.27 -33.74
CA GLY A 123 -42.91 17.94 -34.03
C GLY A 123 -41.49 17.66 -33.53
N SER A 124 -40.75 18.66 -33.01
CA SER A 124 -39.29 18.52 -32.76
C SER A 124 -38.84 18.80 -31.32
N ALA A 125 -39.74 19.15 -30.39
CA ALA A 125 -39.38 19.48 -29.01
C ALA A 125 -39.27 18.24 -28.09
N CYS A 126 -40.13 17.22 -28.28
CA CYS A 126 -40.20 16.08 -27.36
C CYS A 126 -39.06 15.07 -27.53
N GLY A 127 -38.45 14.95 -28.72
CA GLY A 127 -37.33 14.03 -28.98
C GLY A 127 -35.99 14.45 -28.36
N LEU A 128 -35.80 15.76 -28.11
CA LEU A 128 -34.57 16.31 -27.53
C LEU A 128 -34.63 16.47 -26.00
N LEU A 129 -35.84 16.55 -25.42
CA LEU A 129 -36.02 16.61 -23.96
C LEU A 129 -36.03 15.23 -23.28
N LEU A 130 -36.23 14.14 -24.02
CA LEU A 130 -36.17 12.75 -23.51
C LEU A 130 -34.77 12.11 -23.59
N LEU A 131 -33.80 12.78 -24.24
CA LEU A 131 -32.38 12.35 -24.27
C LEU A 131 -31.49 13.16 -23.32
N ALA A 132 -31.96 14.30 -22.81
CA ALA A 132 -31.24 15.13 -21.85
C ALA A 132 -31.30 14.62 -20.39
N SER A 133 -32.17 13.65 -20.08
CA SER A 133 -32.36 13.08 -18.74
C SER A 133 -31.66 11.74 -18.51
N LEU A 134 -30.97 11.19 -19.52
CA LEU A 134 -30.22 9.92 -19.40
C LEU A 134 -28.70 10.05 -19.52
N VAL A 135 -28.15 11.24 -19.27
CA VAL A 135 -26.78 11.36 -18.76
C VAL A 135 -26.82 11.57 -17.25
N ALA A 136 -27.44 10.60 -16.56
CA ALA A 136 -27.01 10.27 -15.21
C ALA A 136 -25.54 9.85 -15.33
N THR A 137 -24.62 10.79 -15.12
CA THR A 137 -23.20 10.50 -15.07
C THR A 137 -23.02 9.35 -14.09
N ALA A 138 -22.36 8.28 -14.52
CA ALA A 138 -21.87 7.23 -13.64
C ALA A 138 -20.73 7.81 -12.79
N GLN A 139 -21.09 8.77 -11.93
CA GLN A 139 -20.19 9.54 -11.09
C GLN A 139 -19.70 8.58 -10.03
N LYS A 140 -18.51 8.01 -10.30
CA LYS A 140 -17.98 6.81 -9.63
C LYS A 140 -18.17 6.93 -8.12
N LYS A 141 -19.04 6.07 -7.58
CA LYS A 141 -19.37 6.07 -6.16
C LYS A 141 -18.09 5.93 -5.34
N ILE A 142 -17.99 6.78 -4.33
CA ILE A 142 -16.95 6.80 -3.31
C ILE A 142 -17.62 6.36 -2.03
N THR A 143 -16.90 5.60 -1.20
CA THR A 143 -17.38 5.19 0.11
C THR A 143 -16.65 6.03 1.15
N VAL A 144 -17.37 6.93 1.82
CA VAL A 144 -16.84 7.76 2.90
C VAL A 144 -17.08 7.07 4.24
N THR A 145 -16.01 6.65 4.88
CA THR A 145 -16.03 6.16 6.26
C THR A 145 -15.88 7.36 7.19
N ARG A 146 -16.93 7.64 7.95
CA ARG A 146 -16.94 8.68 8.99
C ARG A 146 -16.56 8.09 10.33
N VAL A 147 -16.07 8.94 11.25
CA VAL A 147 -15.85 8.58 12.65
C VAL A 147 -17.20 8.15 13.26
N GLU A 148 -18.21 9.02 13.17
CA GLU A 148 -19.58 8.74 13.59
C GLU A 148 -20.50 8.37 12.41
N GLY A 149 -21.48 7.49 12.68
CA GLY A 149 -22.43 6.99 11.67
C GLY A 149 -21.86 5.92 10.74
N GLY A 150 -22.73 5.35 9.90
CA GLY A 150 -22.34 4.33 8.91
C GLY A 150 -21.54 4.90 7.73
N PRO A 151 -20.96 4.04 6.88
CA PRO A 151 -20.36 4.45 5.61
C PRO A 151 -21.39 5.17 4.73
N LEU A 152 -20.93 6.17 3.98
CA LEU A 152 -21.75 6.94 3.05
C LEU A 152 -21.25 6.71 1.62
N ASP A 153 -22.04 6.03 0.80
CA ASP A 153 -21.79 5.90 -0.63
C ASP A 153 -22.34 7.13 -1.37
N THR A 154 -21.44 7.91 -1.97
CA THR A 154 -21.74 9.24 -2.55
C THR A 154 -20.86 9.51 -3.77
N ALA A 155 -21.03 10.66 -4.42
CA ALA A 155 -20.13 11.16 -5.45
C ALA A 155 -19.17 12.21 -4.86
N PHE A 156 -17.88 12.10 -5.19
CA PHE A 156 -16.87 13.11 -4.87
C PHE A 156 -17.05 14.36 -5.74
N VAL A 157 -16.97 15.53 -5.10
CA VAL A 157 -17.03 16.85 -5.76
C VAL A 157 -15.66 17.53 -5.73
N GLY A 158 -14.93 17.43 -4.62
CA GLY A 158 -13.63 18.10 -4.49
C GLY A 158 -13.19 18.21 -3.03
N VAL A 159 -12.31 19.18 -2.79
CA VAL A 159 -11.77 19.50 -1.47
C VAL A 159 -11.89 21.01 -1.25
N ALA A 160 -12.29 21.43 -0.06
CA ALA A 160 -12.42 22.83 0.34
C ALA A 160 -11.07 23.46 0.70
N LYS A 161 -10.99 24.80 0.88
CA LYS A 161 -9.75 25.51 1.24
C LYS A 161 -9.22 25.21 2.66
N ASN A 162 -10.04 24.63 3.52
CA ASN A 162 -9.66 24.06 4.82
C ASN A 162 -9.39 22.54 4.74
N GLY A 163 -9.37 21.97 3.52
CA GLY A 163 -9.16 20.55 3.27
C GLY A 163 -10.41 19.67 3.44
N ASP A 164 -11.58 20.20 3.81
CA ASP A 164 -12.81 19.40 3.95
C ASP A 164 -13.17 18.67 2.66
N ILE A 165 -13.65 17.44 2.79
CA ILE A 165 -14.06 16.63 1.64
C ILE A 165 -15.45 17.04 1.19
N LYS A 166 -15.57 17.52 -0.05
CA LYS A 166 -16.84 17.87 -0.67
C LYS A 166 -17.44 16.69 -1.41
N VAL A 167 -18.68 16.35 -1.09
CA VAL A 167 -19.45 15.25 -1.71
C VAL A 167 -20.85 15.70 -2.11
N ARG A 168 -21.54 14.91 -2.95
CA ARG A 168 -22.97 15.13 -3.23
C ARG A 168 -23.84 14.55 -2.11
N GLY A 169 -24.83 15.32 -1.67
CA GLY A 169 -25.88 14.87 -0.78
C GLY A 169 -27.02 14.18 -1.55
N ALA A 170 -28.12 13.91 -0.84
CA ALA A 170 -29.22 13.11 -1.38
C ALA A 170 -30.14 13.88 -2.35
N GLY A 171 -30.19 15.21 -2.23
CA GLY A 171 -30.88 16.13 -3.13
C GLY A 171 -29.95 16.83 -4.13
N ASP A 172 -28.80 16.22 -4.45
CA ASP A 172 -27.72 16.77 -5.26
C ASP A 172 -27.01 18.01 -4.66
N GLU A 173 -27.29 18.38 -3.41
CA GLU A 173 -26.58 19.45 -2.71
C GLU A 173 -25.09 19.12 -2.51
N VAL A 174 -24.21 20.13 -2.39
CA VAL A 174 -22.79 19.89 -2.06
C VAL A 174 -22.59 19.94 -0.55
N LEU A 175 -22.34 18.78 0.05
CA LEU A 175 -22.02 18.64 1.47
C LEU A 175 -20.51 18.79 1.69
N SER A 176 -20.12 19.57 2.71
CA SER A 176 -18.74 19.65 3.18
C SER A 176 -18.58 18.75 4.41
N LEU A 177 -17.66 17.79 4.35
CA LEU A 177 -17.40 16.84 5.43
C LEU A 177 -16.05 17.20 6.10
N PRO A 178 -16.05 17.63 7.39
CA PRO A 178 -14.83 17.99 8.10
C PRO A 178 -13.87 16.80 8.22
N GLN A 179 -12.61 17.02 7.85
CA GLN A 179 -11.59 15.96 7.76
C GLN A 179 -11.38 15.22 9.10
N GLU A 180 -11.45 15.94 10.22
CA GLU A 180 -11.30 15.37 11.57
C GLU A 180 -12.45 14.42 11.96
N LYS A 181 -13.58 14.49 11.25
CA LYS A 181 -14.73 13.57 11.40
C LYS A 181 -14.70 12.43 10.38
N LEU A 182 -13.66 12.34 9.56
CA LEU A 182 -13.46 11.27 8.60
C LEU A 182 -12.42 10.26 9.09
N VAL A 183 -12.60 9.02 8.64
CA VAL A 183 -11.68 7.90 8.83
C VAL A 183 -11.01 7.60 7.49
N SER A 184 -11.80 7.49 6.42
CA SER A 184 -11.31 7.27 5.07
C SER A 184 -12.32 7.68 3.99
N VAL A 185 -11.80 7.90 2.78
CA VAL A 185 -12.56 8.01 1.54
C VAL A 185 -11.98 6.98 0.58
N ALA A 186 -12.72 5.93 0.29
CA ALA A 186 -12.35 4.91 -0.68
C ALA A 186 -12.95 5.22 -2.05
N PHE A 187 -12.16 5.07 -3.11
CA PHE A 187 -12.59 5.36 -4.47
C PHE A 187 -12.72 4.07 -5.29
N SER A 188 -13.87 3.90 -5.96
CA SER A 188 -14.14 2.74 -6.82
C SER A 188 -13.31 2.80 -8.11
N ASN A 189 -12.04 2.43 -8.05
CA ASN A 189 -11.12 2.37 -9.18
C ASN A 189 -10.17 1.15 -9.13
N SER A 190 -9.86 0.61 -10.30
CA SER A 190 -8.93 -0.52 -10.44
C SER A 190 -7.48 -0.06 -10.26
N PRO A 191 -6.59 -0.90 -9.71
CA PRO A 191 -5.15 -0.65 -9.71
C PRO A 191 -4.60 -0.36 -11.11
N VAL A 192 -3.45 0.29 -11.16
CA VAL A 192 -2.64 0.56 -12.35
C VAL A 192 -1.31 -0.13 -12.16
N VAL A 193 -0.83 -0.86 -13.16
CA VAL A 193 0.50 -1.45 -13.10
C VAL A 193 1.52 -0.35 -13.40
N PRO A 194 2.58 -0.17 -12.58
CA PRO A 194 3.67 0.76 -12.87
C PRO A 194 4.28 0.51 -14.26
N ALA A 195 4.70 1.59 -14.93
CA ALA A 195 5.39 1.48 -16.21
C ALA A 195 6.80 0.91 -16.05
N LYS A 196 7.35 0.34 -17.13
CA LYS A 196 8.77 -0.05 -17.15
C LYS A 196 9.68 1.16 -16.92
N GLY A 197 10.83 0.95 -16.30
CA GLY A 197 11.76 2.00 -15.90
C GLY A 197 11.31 2.83 -14.70
N THR A 198 10.27 2.41 -13.96
CA THR A 198 9.91 3.04 -12.68
C THR A 198 10.65 2.42 -11.50
N VAL A 199 10.91 3.26 -10.50
CA VAL A 199 11.38 2.87 -9.18
C VAL A 199 10.24 3.00 -8.16
N ALA A 200 10.29 2.20 -7.11
CA ALA A 200 9.66 2.51 -5.84
C ALA A 200 10.69 3.22 -4.96
N LEU A 201 10.39 4.46 -4.59
CA LEU A 201 11.13 5.28 -3.64
C LEU A 201 10.45 5.15 -2.27
N GLU A 202 11.11 4.52 -1.32
CA GLU A 202 10.66 4.42 0.08
C GLU A 202 11.32 5.54 0.87
N LEU A 203 10.50 6.35 1.55
CA LEU A 203 10.95 7.47 2.37
C LEU A 203 11.20 7.05 3.81
N THR A 204 11.99 7.82 4.56
CA THR A 204 12.20 7.61 6.01
C THR A 204 10.91 7.72 6.83
N SER A 205 9.84 8.33 6.28
CA SER A 205 8.49 8.32 6.86
C SER A 205 7.73 6.99 6.72
N GLY A 206 8.26 6.04 5.94
CA GLY A 206 7.55 4.83 5.52
C GLY A 206 6.57 5.03 4.36
N ASP A 207 6.46 6.25 3.80
CA ASP A 207 5.75 6.49 2.56
C ASP A 207 6.50 5.90 1.35
N ARG A 208 5.76 5.66 0.26
CA ARG A 208 6.28 4.97 -0.93
C ARG A 208 5.83 5.66 -2.21
N LEU A 209 6.73 6.32 -2.92
CA LEU A 209 6.44 6.96 -4.19
C LEU A 209 6.82 6.07 -5.38
N ILE A 210 5.90 5.86 -6.32
CA ILE A 210 6.21 5.23 -7.60
C ILE A 210 6.55 6.35 -8.61
N CYS A 211 7.77 6.34 -9.13
CA CYS A 211 8.29 7.42 -9.97
C CYS A 211 9.37 6.97 -10.96
N VAL A 212 9.78 7.87 -11.84
CA VAL A 212 11.00 7.78 -12.66
C VAL A 212 12.03 8.75 -12.10
N VAL A 213 13.28 8.31 -11.96
CA VAL A 213 14.40 9.19 -11.58
C VAL A 213 14.79 10.04 -12.79
N GLU A 214 14.71 11.35 -12.65
CA GLU A 214 15.05 12.33 -13.68
C GLU A 214 16.51 12.81 -13.61
N GLY A 215 17.18 12.51 -12.49
CA GLY A 215 18.52 12.93 -12.13
C GLY A 215 18.55 13.39 -10.69
N GLY A 216 19.55 14.19 -10.35
CA GLY A 216 19.81 14.68 -9.00
C GLY A 216 21.29 15.04 -8.85
N ASP A 217 21.69 15.43 -7.65
CA ASP A 217 23.06 15.61 -7.20
C ASP A 217 23.32 14.77 -5.92
N PHE A 218 24.15 15.27 -5.01
CA PHE A 218 24.51 14.60 -3.75
C PHE A 218 23.56 14.93 -2.59
N ASP A 219 22.60 15.84 -2.81
CA ASP A 219 21.66 16.34 -1.79
C ASP A 219 20.21 16.14 -2.24
N GLU A 220 19.88 16.44 -3.50
CA GLU A 220 18.52 16.33 -4.05
C GLU A 220 18.42 15.34 -5.23
N MET A 221 17.45 14.42 -5.16
CA MET A 221 16.97 13.65 -6.32
C MET A 221 15.78 14.33 -6.98
N LYS A 222 15.79 14.42 -8.31
CA LYS A 222 14.64 14.88 -9.11
C LYS A 222 13.89 13.67 -9.63
N VAL A 223 12.59 13.61 -9.35
CA VAL A 223 11.72 12.50 -9.72
C VAL A 223 10.47 12.98 -10.42
N SER A 224 9.91 12.15 -11.28
CA SER A 224 8.59 12.36 -11.89
C SER A 224 7.67 11.18 -11.58
N SER A 225 6.56 11.45 -10.88
CA SER A 225 5.51 10.49 -10.62
C SER A 225 4.27 10.83 -11.44
N ILE A 226 3.66 9.81 -12.04
CA ILE A 226 2.37 9.96 -12.71
C ILE A 226 1.30 10.43 -11.70
N SER A 227 1.39 9.96 -10.46
CA SER A 227 0.41 10.18 -9.39
C SER A 227 0.56 11.52 -8.64
N ALA A 228 1.78 12.06 -8.55
CA ALA A 228 2.08 13.26 -7.75
C ALA A 228 2.88 14.35 -8.48
N GLY A 229 3.12 14.22 -9.78
CA GLY A 229 3.87 15.17 -10.60
C GLY A 229 5.39 15.04 -10.47
N SER A 230 6.12 16.01 -11.02
CA SER A 230 7.58 16.13 -10.84
C SER A 230 7.92 16.93 -9.58
N MET A 231 8.90 16.46 -8.81
CA MET A 231 9.35 17.08 -7.56
C MET A 231 10.84 16.79 -7.29
N GLY A 232 11.43 17.59 -6.42
CA GLY A 232 12.69 17.28 -5.75
C GLY A 232 12.44 16.54 -4.43
N VAL A 233 13.32 15.59 -4.10
CA VAL A 233 13.32 14.83 -2.84
C VAL A 233 14.75 14.83 -2.30
N LEU A 234 14.96 15.33 -1.09
CA LEU A 234 16.26 15.31 -0.44
C LEU A 234 16.65 13.86 -0.09
N LEU A 235 17.92 13.50 -0.29
CA LEU A 235 18.42 12.15 -0.07
C LEU A 235 18.36 11.73 1.41
N ASP A 236 18.51 12.68 2.34
CA ASP A 236 18.28 12.50 3.79
C ASP A 236 16.89 11.91 4.14
N TYR A 237 15.93 12.03 3.22
CA TYR A 237 14.57 11.53 3.40
C TYR A 237 14.28 10.24 2.64
N VAL A 238 15.27 9.66 1.95
CA VAL A 238 15.14 8.44 1.17
C VAL A 238 15.71 7.27 1.97
N ALA A 239 14.90 6.25 2.26
CA ALA A 239 15.35 5.02 2.90
C ALA A 239 15.78 3.96 1.88
N CYS A 240 15.05 3.84 0.76
CA CYS A 240 15.36 2.86 -0.29
C CYS A 240 14.88 3.32 -1.67
N VAL A 241 15.65 2.98 -2.71
CA VAL A 241 15.27 3.12 -4.13
C VAL A 241 15.30 1.74 -4.75
N THR A 242 14.15 1.22 -5.15
CA THR A 242 13.98 -0.15 -5.66
C THR A 242 13.55 -0.12 -7.12
N TYR A 243 14.32 -0.72 -8.02
CA TYR A 243 14.06 -0.69 -9.47
C TYR A 243 13.10 -1.82 -9.88
N LEU A 244 11.86 -1.46 -10.22
CA LEU A 244 10.74 -2.42 -10.27
C LEU A 244 10.87 -3.48 -11.38
N ASP A 245 11.51 -3.16 -12.51
CA ASP A 245 11.76 -4.12 -13.60
C ASP A 245 12.73 -5.25 -13.19
N HIS A 246 13.44 -5.11 -12.07
CA HIS A 246 14.44 -6.07 -11.58
C HIS A 246 14.02 -6.76 -10.28
N VAL A 247 12.82 -6.48 -9.77
CA VAL A 247 12.19 -7.17 -8.64
C VAL A 247 11.36 -8.34 -9.16
N GLY A 248 11.83 -9.57 -8.90
CA GLY A 248 11.01 -10.78 -9.10
C GLY A 248 10.00 -10.95 -7.96
N SER A 249 8.93 -11.71 -8.20
CA SER A 249 7.95 -12.05 -7.17
C SER A 249 8.62 -12.76 -5.98
N GLY A 250 8.70 -12.09 -4.83
CA GLY A 250 9.39 -12.62 -3.64
C GLY A 250 10.87 -12.27 -3.54
N THR A 251 11.40 -11.31 -4.30
CA THR A 251 12.69 -10.69 -3.96
C THR A 251 12.52 -9.84 -2.71
N GLU A 252 12.89 -10.39 -1.55
CA GLU A 252 12.99 -9.64 -0.29
C GLU A 252 14.38 -8.99 -0.21
N LEU A 253 14.42 -7.67 -0.05
CA LEU A 253 15.67 -6.94 0.11
C LEU A 253 16.17 -7.15 1.55
N PRO A 254 17.42 -7.62 1.76
CA PRO A 254 18.00 -7.76 3.09
C PRO A 254 17.80 -6.48 3.93
N PRO A 255 17.50 -6.61 5.23
CA PRO A 255 17.53 -5.48 6.13
C PRO A 255 18.96 -4.94 6.23
N LEU A 256 19.10 -3.63 6.45
CA LEU A 256 20.37 -3.10 6.94
C LEU A 256 20.57 -3.53 8.39
N ALA A 257 21.83 -3.57 8.83
CA ALA A 257 22.13 -3.63 10.25
C ALA A 257 21.76 -2.29 10.91
N ASP A 258 21.32 -2.31 12.17
CA ASP A 258 20.90 -1.10 12.91
C ASP A 258 22.05 -0.09 13.10
N ASP A 259 23.31 -0.52 12.93
CA ASP A 259 24.53 0.28 13.00
C ASP A 259 25.22 0.49 11.63
N ALA A 260 24.52 0.25 10.52
CA ALA A 260 25.05 0.46 9.17
C ALA A 260 25.38 1.95 8.92
N VAL A 261 26.66 2.25 8.71
CA VAL A 261 27.18 3.60 8.43
C VAL A 261 27.25 3.88 6.91
N ASP A 262 27.38 2.83 6.10
CA ASP A 262 27.50 2.90 4.65
C ASP A 262 26.15 2.63 3.97
N ASP A 263 25.92 3.27 2.83
CA ASP A 263 24.85 2.91 1.90
C ASP A 263 25.12 1.52 1.29
N VAL A 264 24.08 0.82 0.82
CA VAL A 264 24.23 -0.49 0.19
C VAL A 264 23.55 -0.54 -1.17
N LEU A 265 24.37 -0.79 -2.21
CA LEU A 265 23.94 -1.04 -3.57
C LEU A 265 23.71 -2.55 -3.76
N PHE A 266 22.49 -2.96 -4.11
CA PHE A 266 22.14 -4.37 -4.35
C PHE A 266 22.16 -4.70 -5.84
N LEU A 267 23.08 -5.58 -6.25
CA LEU A 267 23.21 -6.07 -7.63
C LEU A 267 22.56 -7.45 -7.78
N ARG A 268 22.04 -7.78 -8.96
CA ARG A 268 21.46 -9.11 -9.24
C ARG A 268 22.55 -10.14 -9.54
N ALA A 269 22.72 -11.12 -8.64
CA ALA A 269 23.66 -12.23 -8.78
C ALA A 269 22.92 -13.58 -8.82
N GLY A 270 22.68 -14.08 -10.04
CA GLY A 270 21.82 -15.25 -10.25
C GLY A 270 20.39 -14.97 -9.75
N ASP A 271 19.85 -15.89 -8.95
CA ASP A 271 18.56 -15.70 -8.27
C ASP A 271 18.68 -14.81 -7.01
N GLY A 272 19.90 -14.64 -6.48
CA GLY A 272 20.19 -13.88 -5.27
C GLY A 272 20.43 -12.38 -5.50
N LEU A 273 20.90 -11.73 -4.44
CA LEU A 273 21.35 -10.34 -4.43
C LEU A 273 22.77 -10.27 -3.87
N ASP A 274 23.61 -9.46 -4.49
CA ASP A 274 24.98 -9.18 -4.08
C ASP A 274 25.04 -7.75 -3.51
N PRO A 275 25.22 -7.59 -2.18
CA PRO A 275 25.29 -6.28 -1.53
C PRO A 275 26.69 -5.69 -1.64
N LEU A 276 26.78 -4.46 -2.16
CA LEU A 276 28.01 -3.67 -2.23
C LEU A 276 27.87 -2.43 -1.32
N PRO A 277 28.50 -2.43 -0.13
CA PRO A 277 28.58 -1.25 0.73
C PRO A 277 29.39 -0.11 0.10
N GLY A 278 29.07 1.13 0.46
CA GLY A 278 29.75 2.33 -0.02
C GLY A 278 28.95 3.61 0.22
N GLU A 279 29.17 4.63 -0.62
CA GLU A 279 28.54 5.95 -0.51
C GLU A 279 27.87 6.34 -1.85
N VAL A 280 26.58 6.65 -1.82
CA VAL A 280 25.83 7.20 -2.96
C VAL A 280 26.27 8.63 -3.21
N GLN A 281 26.99 8.85 -4.31
CA GLN A 281 27.39 10.20 -4.72
C GLN A 281 26.27 10.93 -5.46
N ARG A 282 25.46 10.19 -6.24
CA ARG A 282 24.36 10.74 -7.05
C ARG A 282 23.49 9.66 -7.67
N LEU A 283 22.18 9.92 -7.78
CA LEU A 283 21.28 9.12 -8.61
C LEU A 283 21.04 9.75 -10.00
N ALA A 284 21.19 8.95 -11.05
CA ALA A 284 21.07 9.36 -12.45
C ALA A 284 19.93 8.60 -13.15
N ARG A 285 19.47 9.11 -14.31
CA ARG A 285 18.42 8.45 -15.11
C ARG A 285 18.75 7.00 -15.52
N THR A 286 20.03 6.65 -15.60
CA THR A 286 20.51 5.37 -16.15
C THR A 286 21.22 4.47 -15.15
N GLY A 287 21.39 4.93 -13.90
CA GLY A 287 22.17 4.22 -12.89
C GLY A 287 22.49 5.06 -11.64
N VAL A 288 23.30 4.48 -10.76
CA VAL A 288 23.78 5.06 -9.50
C VAL A 288 25.25 5.43 -9.66
N VAL A 289 25.65 6.64 -9.26
CA VAL A 289 27.07 6.98 -9.08
C VAL A 289 27.43 6.65 -7.63
N PHE A 290 28.35 5.72 -7.45
CA PHE A 290 28.61 5.07 -6.16
C PHE A 290 30.11 4.93 -5.92
N THR A 291 30.56 5.22 -4.70
CA THR A 291 31.95 5.06 -4.27
C THR A 291 32.04 3.86 -3.33
N SER A 292 32.89 2.89 -3.68
CA SER A 292 33.06 1.62 -2.95
C SER A 292 34.43 1.00 -3.27
N ASP A 293 34.72 -0.17 -2.69
CA ASP A 293 35.90 -0.97 -3.04
C ASP A 293 35.97 -1.36 -4.53
N ALA A 294 34.82 -1.34 -5.23
CA ALA A 294 34.74 -1.58 -6.67
C ALA A 294 35.10 -0.35 -7.54
N GLY A 295 35.48 0.77 -6.91
CA GLY A 295 35.92 2.01 -7.55
C GLY A 295 35.27 3.27 -6.96
N LYS A 296 35.99 4.39 -7.04
CA LYS A 296 35.49 5.71 -6.68
C LYS A 296 34.63 6.29 -7.81
N ASP A 297 33.51 6.93 -7.44
CA ASP A 297 32.56 7.64 -8.30
C ASP A 297 32.10 6.81 -9.52
N ARG A 298 32.01 5.48 -9.36
CA ARG A 298 31.67 4.56 -10.45
C ARG A 298 30.17 4.63 -10.76
N LEU A 299 29.83 4.77 -12.04
CA LEU A 299 28.44 4.62 -12.50
C LEU A 299 28.09 3.14 -12.65
N PHE A 300 27.17 2.64 -11.81
CA PHE A 300 26.52 1.35 -11.94
C PHE A 300 25.19 1.52 -12.67
N SER A 301 25.07 0.96 -13.87
CA SER A 301 23.87 1.08 -14.69
C SER A 301 22.75 0.16 -14.18
N PHE A 302 21.53 0.68 -14.08
CA PHE A 302 20.36 -0.12 -13.68
C PHE A 302 20.24 -1.41 -14.51
N ILE A 303 20.42 -1.30 -15.84
CA ILE A 303 20.27 -2.42 -16.76
C ILE A 303 21.55 -3.27 -16.87
N LYS A 304 22.72 -2.66 -17.10
CA LYS A 304 23.95 -3.43 -17.42
C LYS A 304 24.56 -4.12 -16.20
N ASP A 305 24.66 -3.39 -15.09
CA ASP A 305 25.15 -3.92 -13.82
C ASP A 305 24.02 -4.62 -13.02
N ARG A 306 22.78 -4.60 -13.54
CA ARG A 306 21.58 -5.22 -12.97
C ARG A 306 21.32 -4.79 -11.53
N VAL A 307 21.37 -3.48 -11.28
CA VAL A 307 21.05 -2.89 -9.97
C VAL A 307 19.58 -3.14 -9.65
N VAL A 308 19.31 -3.78 -8.51
CA VAL A 308 17.96 -4.08 -8.02
C VAL A 308 17.48 -2.99 -7.07
N ALA A 309 18.34 -2.55 -6.15
CA ALA A 309 18.01 -1.50 -5.19
C ALA A 309 19.24 -0.74 -4.67
N VAL A 310 18.97 0.41 -4.05
CA VAL A 310 19.91 1.18 -3.22
C VAL A 310 19.21 1.39 -1.88
N ARG A 311 19.80 0.92 -0.78
CA ARG A 311 19.38 1.32 0.57
C ARG A 311 20.35 2.37 1.08
N PHE A 312 19.82 3.41 1.71
CA PHE A 312 20.62 4.48 2.31
C PHE A 312 20.87 4.18 3.80
N ALA A 313 22.03 4.59 4.31
CA ALA A 313 22.30 4.55 5.75
C ALA A 313 21.32 5.46 6.50
N ALA A 314 20.84 5.02 7.67
CA ALA A 314 19.91 5.81 8.47
C ALA A 314 20.62 6.98 9.15
N THR A 315 20.26 8.21 8.79
CA THR A 315 20.84 9.44 9.35
C THR A 315 20.19 9.88 10.66
N ASP A 316 18.85 9.96 10.68
CA ASP A 316 18.04 10.34 11.85
C ASP A 316 16.71 9.56 11.89
N GLU A 317 16.18 9.34 13.09
CA GLU A 317 14.85 8.74 13.27
C GLU A 317 13.74 9.74 12.87
N TYR A 318 12.93 9.37 11.88
CA TYR A 318 11.76 10.17 11.47
C TYR A 318 10.73 10.27 12.59
N LYS A 319 10.36 11.51 12.93
CA LYS A 319 9.31 11.81 13.91
C LYS A 319 8.08 12.33 13.17
N GLU A 320 7.00 11.54 13.18
CA GLU A 320 5.75 11.92 12.54
C GLU A 320 5.19 13.23 13.14
N PRO A 321 4.89 14.26 12.31
CA PRO A 321 4.35 15.52 12.80
C PRO A 321 3.03 15.36 13.56
N GLU A 322 2.88 16.10 14.66
CA GLU A 322 1.61 16.15 15.38
C GLU A 322 0.50 16.82 14.55
N GLY A 323 -0.72 16.31 14.67
CA GLY A 323 -1.92 16.91 14.11
C GLY A 323 -2.77 15.95 13.28
N LEU A 324 -3.52 16.52 12.34
CA LEU A 324 -4.34 15.79 11.38
C LEU A 324 -3.52 15.55 10.11
N LEU A 325 -3.26 14.29 9.79
CA LEU A 325 -2.58 13.88 8.56
C LEU A 325 -3.52 13.08 7.66
N CYS A 326 -3.36 13.27 6.37
CA CYS A 326 -4.02 12.52 5.31
C CYS A 326 -2.98 11.61 4.63
N VAL A 327 -3.22 10.31 4.71
CA VAL A 327 -2.50 9.28 3.97
C VAL A 327 -3.22 9.08 2.64
N VAL A 328 -2.57 9.42 1.55
CA VAL A 328 -3.10 9.28 0.19
C VAL A 328 -2.55 8.00 -0.42
N GLY A 329 -3.43 7.02 -0.65
CA GLY A 329 -3.09 5.80 -1.38
C GLY A 329 -3.38 5.97 -2.87
N PHE A 330 -2.42 5.59 -3.72
CA PHE A 330 -2.52 5.70 -5.17
C PHE A 330 -2.87 4.34 -5.83
N ARG A 331 -3.28 4.40 -7.10
CA ARG A 331 -3.67 3.20 -7.87
C ARG A 331 -2.47 2.38 -8.33
N ASP A 332 -1.28 2.96 -8.39
CA ASP A 332 0.00 2.32 -8.71
C ASP A 332 0.64 1.56 -7.53
N GLY A 333 0.02 1.61 -6.36
CA GLY A 333 0.56 1.02 -5.13
C GLY A 333 1.48 1.95 -4.33
N GLY A 334 1.62 3.21 -4.76
CA GLY A 334 2.25 4.25 -3.96
C GLY A 334 1.37 4.77 -2.82
N GLN A 335 2.00 5.41 -1.84
CA GLN A 335 1.39 6.08 -0.70
C GLN A 335 2.20 7.33 -0.35
N LEU A 336 1.53 8.45 -0.06
CA LEU A 336 2.15 9.68 0.48
C LEU A 336 1.34 10.22 1.65
N THR A 337 2.01 10.67 2.71
CA THR A 337 1.39 11.24 3.92
C THR A 337 1.64 12.75 4.00
N GLY A 338 0.60 13.52 4.31
CA GLY A 338 0.71 14.97 4.42
C GLY A 338 -0.57 15.64 4.93
N VAL A 339 -0.58 16.96 5.01
CA VAL A 339 -1.78 17.74 5.29
C VAL A 339 -2.50 18.04 3.98
N LEU A 340 -3.75 17.59 3.84
CA LEU A 340 -4.59 17.90 2.68
C LEU A 340 -5.12 19.33 2.81
N THR A 341 -4.66 20.23 1.96
CA THR A 341 -4.90 21.69 2.10
C THR A 341 -5.92 22.25 1.12
N GLY A 342 -6.29 21.51 0.07
CA GLY A 342 -7.34 21.96 -0.84
C GLY A 342 -7.36 21.29 -2.22
N ASN A 343 -7.86 22.04 -3.19
CA ASN A 343 -7.94 21.67 -4.59
C ASN A 343 -7.63 22.91 -5.44
N GLU A 344 -6.74 22.75 -6.43
CA GLU A 344 -6.40 23.75 -7.44
C GLU A 344 -6.51 23.13 -8.83
N GLY A 345 -7.25 23.79 -9.74
CA GLY A 345 -7.45 23.30 -11.10
C GLY A 345 -8.17 21.94 -11.25
N GLY A 346 -8.71 21.38 -10.15
CA GLY A 346 -9.30 20.03 -10.12
C GLY A 346 -8.38 18.97 -9.51
N ALA A 347 -7.11 19.30 -9.23
CA ALA A 347 -6.15 18.43 -8.58
C ALA A 347 -5.99 18.78 -7.08
N LEU A 348 -5.76 17.77 -6.24
CA LEU A 348 -5.72 17.95 -4.79
C LEU A 348 -4.35 18.44 -4.33
N LEU A 349 -4.32 19.37 -3.39
CA LEU A 349 -3.08 19.88 -2.80
C LEU A 349 -2.78 19.12 -1.49
N LEU A 350 -1.64 18.45 -1.46
CA LEU A 350 -1.12 17.74 -0.28
C LEU A 350 0.22 18.35 0.12
N LYS A 351 0.29 19.01 1.27
CA LYS A 351 1.56 19.41 1.88
C LYS A 351 2.17 18.18 2.55
N LEU A 352 3.22 17.59 2.00
CA LEU A 352 3.83 16.38 2.56
C LEU A 352 4.34 16.60 3.99
N THR A 353 4.37 15.54 4.79
CA THR A 353 5.10 15.53 6.08
C THR A 353 6.59 15.69 5.87
N VAL A 354 7.09 15.16 4.75
CA VAL A 354 8.49 15.16 4.34
C VAL A 354 8.55 15.59 2.87
N GLY A 355 9.23 16.69 2.59
CA GLY A 355 9.34 17.25 1.23
C GLY A 355 8.32 18.36 0.90
N PRO A 356 8.05 18.62 -0.40
CA PRO A 356 7.28 19.78 -0.85
C PRO A 356 5.75 19.60 -0.74
N THR A 357 5.00 20.66 -1.04
CA THR A 357 3.58 20.53 -1.40
C THR A 357 3.46 19.97 -2.81
N VAL A 358 2.65 18.92 -2.98
CA VAL A 358 2.44 18.22 -4.24
C VAL A 358 1.00 18.33 -4.72
N THR A 359 0.81 18.29 -6.04
CA THR A 359 -0.48 18.39 -6.72
C THR A 359 -0.87 17.03 -7.27
N LEU A 360 -1.99 16.49 -6.79
CA LEU A 360 -2.38 15.09 -6.99
C LEU A 360 -3.58 14.96 -7.93
N ASP A 361 -3.44 14.17 -9.00
CA ASP A 361 -4.55 13.88 -9.90
C ASP A 361 -5.55 12.95 -9.20
N ARG A 362 -6.76 13.46 -8.97
CA ARG A 362 -7.88 12.73 -8.39
C ARG A 362 -8.21 11.43 -9.16
N ARG A 363 -7.87 11.28 -10.44
CA ARG A 363 -8.07 10.03 -11.21
C ARG A 363 -7.12 8.90 -10.81
N LEU A 364 -6.03 9.22 -10.11
CA LEU A 364 -4.95 8.31 -9.71
C LEU A 364 -4.99 7.94 -8.22
N ILE A 365 -5.73 8.69 -7.40
CA ILE A 365 -5.93 8.39 -5.98
C ILE A 365 -6.94 7.22 -5.82
N ARG A 366 -6.53 6.19 -5.09
CA ARG A 366 -7.32 5.01 -4.68
C ARG A 366 -8.00 5.22 -3.32
N SER A 367 -7.34 5.92 -2.39
CA SER A 367 -7.90 6.22 -1.07
C SER A 367 -7.34 7.51 -0.47
N LEU A 368 -8.12 8.14 0.41
CA LEU A 368 -7.65 9.05 1.45
C LEU A 368 -7.93 8.37 2.79
N ALA A 369 -6.99 8.38 3.73
CA ALA A 369 -7.20 7.91 5.10
C ALA A 369 -6.68 8.97 6.08
N PHE A 370 -7.48 9.32 7.08
CA PHE A 370 -7.17 10.41 8.00
C PHE A 370 -6.60 9.84 9.30
N LYS A 371 -5.33 10.13 9.59
CA LYS A 371 -4.72 9.93 10.91
C LYS A 371 -5.08 11.15 11.76
N ASN A 372 -5.82 10.94 12.84
CA ASN A 372 -6.17 11.99 13.79
C ASN A 372 -6.18 11.48 15.24
N ALA A 373 -6.17 12.39 16.20
CA ALA A 373 -6.15 12.02 17.62
C ALA A 373 -7.51 11.53 18.16
N ALA A 374 -8.61 11.76 17.44
CA ALA A 374 -9.97 11.45 17.90
C ALA A 374 -10.29 9.95 17.87
N PHE A 375 -9.58 9.16 17.04
CA PHE A 375 -9.70 7.71 17.05
C PHE A 375 -8.34 7.00 16.92
N ARG A 376 -8.32 5.70 17.22
CA ARG A 376 -7.20 4.79 16.92
C ARG A 376 -7.75 3.50 16.33
N TYR A 377 -7.06 2.95 15.33
CA TYR A 377 -7.40 1.60 14.86
C TYR A 377 -6.98 0.57 15.91
N LEU A 378 -7.78 -0.49 16.08
CA LEU A 378 -7.49 -1.55 17.03
C LEU A 378 -6.20 -2.32 16.67
N SER A 379 -5.85 -2.35 15.38
CA SER A 379 -4.61 -2.94 14.86
C SER A 379 -3.34 -2.14 15.17
N GLU A 380 -3.46 -0.84 15.50
CA GLU A 380 -2.32 -0.03 15.96
C GLU A 380 -2.01 -0.24 17.44
N LEU A 381 -2.91 -0.87 18.18
CA LEU A 381 -2.70 -1.22 19.58
C LEU A 381 -2.18 -2.66 19.66
N ALA A 382 -1.03 -2.84 20.30
CA ALA A 382 -0.59 -4.16 20.71
C ALA A 382 -1.67 -4.79 21.65
N PRO A 383 -2.18 -5.99 21.33
CA PRO A 383 -2.98 -6.75 22.28
C PRO A 383 -2.16 -7.01 23.54
N LYS A 384 -2.78 -6.81 24.69
CA LYS A 384 -2.22 -7.13 26.01
C LYS A 384 -2.14 -8.64 26.22
N GLU A 385 -3.07 -9.38 25.63
CA GLU A 385 -3.20 -10.82 25.75
C GLU A 385 -3.94 -11.38 24.52
N HIS A 386 -3.53 -12.56 24.07
CA HIS A 386 -4.21 -13.32 23.02
C HIS A 386 -4.11 -14.80 23.35
N ALA A 387 -5.26 -15.47 23.46
CA ALA A 387 -5.35 -16.91 23.65
C ALA A 387 -6.11 -17.52 22.48
N GLU A 388 -5.57 -18.60 21.91
CA GLU A 388 -6.16 -19.31 20.79
C GLU A 388 -6.11 -20.81 21.09
N VAL A 389 -7.24 -21.49 20.85
CA VAL A 389 -7.34 -22.95 20.92
C VAL A 389 -7.32 -23.47 19.49
N PRO A 390 -6.23 -24.14 19.07
CA PRO A 390 -6.16 -24.78 17.76
C PRO A 390 -7.35 -25.72 17.52
N PHE A 391 -7.85 -25.75 16.28
CA PHE A 391 -8.97 -26.62 15.91
C PHE A 391 -8.65 -28.12 16.09
N LEU A 392 -7.39 -28.52 15.90
CA LEU A 392 -6.89 -29.86 16.20
C LEU A 392 -5.89 -29.77 17.36
N GLU A 393 -5.92 -30.72 18.28
CA GLU A 393 -4.96 -30.81 19.38
C GLU A 393 -3.52 -30.91 18.83
N GLY A 394 -2.62 -30.06 19.33
CA GLY A 394 -1.25 -29.92 18.80
C GLY A 394 -1.14 -29.24 17.43
N GLY A 395 -2.25 -28.76 16.85
CA GLY A 395 -2.27 -28.01 15.59
C GLY A 395 -1.71 -26.58 15.70
N PRO A 396 -1.49 -25.91 14.56
CA PRO A 396 -0.96 -24.55 14.53
C PRO A 396 -1.96 -23.53 15.10
N THR A 397 -1.44 -22.56 15.86
CA THR A 397 -2.09 -21.28 16.13
C THR A 397 -1.75 -20.28 15.02
N PHE A 398 -2.69 -19.39 14.70
CA PHE A 398 -2.52 -18.37 13.65
C PHE A 398 -2.20 -16.99 14.21
N GLY A 399 -2.52 -16.73 15.48
CA GLY A 399 -2.27 -15.45 16.13
C GLY A 399 -3.16 -14.31 15.62
N VAL A 400 -2.81 -13.10 16.04
CA VAL A 400 -3.56 -11.88 15.68
C VAL A 400 -3.03 -11.31 14.37
N VAL A 401 -3.82 -11.42 13.30
CA VAL A 401 -3.53 -10.76 12.01
C VAL A 401 -3.92 -9.29 12.10
N ARG A 402 -3.11 -8.38 11.57
CA ARG A 402 -3.34 -6.93 11.61
C ARG A 402 -3.07 -6.33 10.24
N ASP A 403 -4.02 -5.55 9.72
CA ASP A 403 -3.91 -4.74 8.50
C ASP A 403 -3.49 -5.50 7.21
N ARG A 404 -3.60 -6.84 7.19
CA ARG A 404 -3.29 -7.73 6.07
C ARG A 404 -4.21 -8.97 6.07
N GLY A 405 -4.24 -9.74 5.00
CA GLY A 405 -5.00 -11.00 4.95
C GLY A 405 -4.38 -12.13 5.76
N PHE A 406 -5.09 -13.26 5.87
CA PHE A 406 -4.64 -14.43 6.65
C PHE A 406 -3.52 -15.25 5.99
N GLY A 407 -3.21 -15.02 4.72
CA GLY A 407 -2.17 -15.75 3.97
C GLY A 407 -1.34 -14.82 3.11
N ARG A 408 -1.38 -15.03 1.79
CA ARG A 408 -0.67 -14.17 0.79
C ARG A 408 -1.52 -12.97 0.34
N GLU A 409 -2.73 -12.84 0.87
CA GLU A 409 -3.65 -11.77 0.54
C GLU A 409 -3.21 -10.46 1.21
N GLU A 410 -3.04 -9.41 0.42
CA GLU A 410 -2.58 -8.09 0.85
C GLU A 410 -3.56 -7.39 1.83
N HIS A 411 -4.83 -7.78 1.87
CA HIS A 411 -5.89 -7.09 2.63
C HIS A 411 -6.81 -8.08 3.37
N LEU A 412 -7.40 -7.62 4.48
CA LEU A 412 -8.57 -8.27 5.09
C LEU A 412 -9.79 -8.14 4.17
N ALA A 413 -10.73 -9.08 4.22
CA ALA A 413 -11.96 -9.04 3.42
C ALA A 413 -13.17 -9.63 4.15
N ILE A 414 -14.37 -9.10 3.84
CA ILE A 414 -15.67 -9.64 4.27
C ILE A 414 -16.62 -9.54 3.07
N GLY A 415 -17.25 -10.65 2.68
CA GLY A 415 -18.12 -10.72 1.51
C GLY A 415 -17.39 -10.28 0.23
N THR A 416 -17.73 -9.09 -0.28
CA THR A 416 -17.05 -8.43 -1.42
C THR A 416 -16.14 -7.25 -1.01
N ARG A 417 -16.20 -6.79 0.24
CA ARG A 417 -15.45 -5.63 0.73
C ARG A 417 -14.03 -6.01 1.14
N LYS A 418 -13.09 -5.10 0.91
CA LYS A 418 -11.69 -5.20 1.34
C LYS A 418 -11.36 -4.09 2.33
N TYR A 419 -10.56 -4.40 3.34
CA TYR A 419 -10.18 -3.49 4.42
C TYR A 419 -8.65 -3.38 4.48
N HIS A 420 -8.16 -2.14 4.42
CA HIS A 420 -6.75 -1.80 4.62
C HIS A 420 -6.36 -1.75 6.11
N LYS A 421 -7.34 -1.55 6.99
CA LYS A 421 -7.15 -1.48 8.44
C LYS A 421 -8.12 -2.42 9.13
N GLY A 422 -7.65 -3.15 10.14
CA GLY A 422 -8.48 -4.08 10.90
C GLY A 422 -7.70 -5.21 11.54
N VAL A 423 -8.43 -6.10 12.21
CA VAL A 423 -7.88 -7.26 12.92
C VAL A 423 -8.50 -8.54 12.37
N GLY A 424 -7.68 -9.57 12.15
CA GLY A 424 -8.12 -10.94 11.83
C GLY A 424 -7.80 -11.88 12.98
N LEU A 425 -8.75 -12.77 13.32
CA LEU A 425 -8.64 -13.77 14.38
C LEU A 425 -9.14 -15.13 13.87
N HIS A 426 -8.62 -16.22 14.44
CA HIS A 426 -9.13 -17.57 14.21
C HIS A 426 -10.00 -18.03 15.38
N ALA A 427 -11.12 -18.72 15.12
CA ALA A 427 -11.84 -19.42 16.17
C ALA A 427 -11.07 -20.68 16.61
N ARG A 428 -11.10 -21.08 17.89
CA ARG A 428 -11.66 -20.37 19.06
C ARG A 428 -10.56 -19.50 19.67
N SER A 429 -10.77 -18.20 19.80
CA SER A 429 -9.80 -17.28 20.41
C SER A 429 -10.43 -16.18 21.24
N THR A 430 -9.62 -15.60 22.12
CA THR A 430 -9.88 -14.34 22.80
C THR A 430 -8.69 -13.41 22.58
N CYS A 431 -8.97 -12.14 22.31
CA CYS A 431 -7.95 -11.12 22.11
C CYS A 431 -8.31 -9.86 22.90
N LYS A 432 -7.34 -9.29 23.60
CA LYS A 432 -7.59 -8.34 24.69
C LYS A 432 -6.70 -7.11 24.56
N TRP A 433 -7.30 -5.93 24.70
CA TRP A 433 -6.65 -4.63 24.58
C TRP A 433 -6.88 -3.76 25.80
N ASP A 434 -5.86 -3.00 26.19
CA ASP A 434 -5.96 -1.99 27.26
C ASP A 434 -6.52 -0.68 26.68
N LEU A 435 -7.68 -0.27 27.18
CA LEU A 435 -8.33 1.00 26.84
C LEU A 435 -7.78 2.16 27.67
N GLY A 436 -7.22 1.89 28.84
CA GLY A 436 -6.74 2.89 29.79
C GLY A 436 -7.80 3.91 30.24
N GLY A 437 -9.10 3.64 30.08
CA GLY A 437 -10.18 4.58 30.37
C GLY A 437 -10.39 5.70 29.33
N ARG A 438 -9.58 5.74 28.25
CA ARG A 438 -9.48 6.89 27.33
C ARG A 438 -10.49 6.90 26.18
N TYR A 439 -11.18 5.79 25.95
CA TYR A 439 -12.04 5.57 24.79
C TYR A 439 -13.52 5.55 25.21
N ALA A 440 -14.40 6.05 24.34
CA ALA A 440 -15.84 6.15 24.59
C ALA A 440 -16.66 5.18 23.74
N VAL A 441 -16.16 4.81 22.56
CA VAL A 441 -16.87 4.00 21.56
C VAL A 441 -15.91 3.02 20.89
N PHE A 442 -16.34 1.78 20.69
CA PHE A 442 -15.73 0.82 19.78
C PHE A 442 -16.62 0.64 18.54
N LYS A 443 -16.01 0.59 17.35
CA LYS A 443 -16.69 0.49 16.07
C LYS A 443 -15.94 -0.47 15.14
N ALA A 444 -16.65 -1.31 14.40
CA ALA A 444 -16.06 -2.20 13.39
C ALA A 444 -17.09 -2.64 12.34
N GLU A 445 -16.62 -3.17 11.20
CA GLU A 445 -17.37 -4.07 10.32
C GLU A 445 -16.88 -5.50 10.56
N VAL A 446 -17.77 -6.42 10.92
CA VAL A 446 -17.39 -7.79 11.29
C VAL A 446 -18.03 -8.84 10.38
N GLY A 447 -17.30 -9.94 10.19
CA GLY A 447 -17.70 -11.04 9.31
C GLY A 447 -16.65 -12.14 9.25
N VAL A 448 -16.73 -12.96 8.21
CA VAL A 448 -15.80 -14.07 7.97
C VAL A 448 -15.07 -13.89 6.64
N ASP A 449 -13.79 -14.22 6.63
CA ASP A 449 -12.93 -14.22 5.43
C ASP A 449 -13.57 -15.01 4.27
N PRO A 450 -13.79 -14.42 3.08
CA PRO A 450 -14.61 -15.01 2.04
C PRO A 450 -13.96 -16.19 1.30
N LEU A 451 -12.72 -16.57 1.63
CA LEU A 451 -11.98 -17.66 0.96
C LEU A 451 -12.73 -19.00 0.98
N THR A 452 -13.59 -19.23 1.99
CA THR A 452 -14.29 -20.50 2.16
C THR A 452 -15.73 -20.51 1.64
N ARG A 453 -16.22 -19.42 1.05
CA ARG A 453 -17.64 -19.22 0.68
C ARG A 453 -18.19 -20.27 -0.31
N ASN A 454 -17.31 -20.83 -1.15
CA ASN A 454 -17.66 -21.83 -2.16
C ASN A 454 -17.47 -23.29 -1.67
N ARG A 455 -17.18 -23.52 -0.37
CA ARG A 455 -17.04 -24.87 0.20
C ARG A 455 -18.41 -25.44 0.57
N ALA A 456 -18.53 -26.77 0.58
CA ALA A 456 -19.75 -27.46 1.02
C ALA A 456 -20.16 -27.10 2.47
N VAL A 457 -19.18 -26.77 3.32
CA VAL A 457 -19.37 -26.10 4.60
C VAL A 457 -18.53 -24.82 4.58
N PRO A 458 -19.15 -23.65 4.37
CA PRO A 458 -18.46 -22.36 4.51
C PRO A 458 -18.05 -22.12 5.96
N GLY A 459 -16.94 -21.41 6.16
CA GLY A 459 -16.49 -21.01 7.50
C GLY A 459 -17.51 -20.14 8.21
N SER A 460 -17.66 -20.34 9.51
CA SER A 460 -18.63 -19.58 10.33
C SER A 460 -18.16 -19.44 11.78
N VAL A 461 -18.50 -18.29 12.38
CA VAL A 461 -18.09 -17.90 13.74
C VAL A 461 -19.24 -17.25 14.51
N VAL A 462 -19.12 -17.22 15.83
CA VAL A 462 -19.85 -16.26 16.70
C VAL A 462 -18.83 -15.34 17.34
N MET A 463 -19.03 -14.03 17.22
CA MET A 463 -18.18 -13.01 17.83
C MET A 463 -18.89 -12.33 19.00
N ARG A 464 -18.13 -12.01 20.05
CA ARG A 464 -18.56 -11.17 21.18
C ARG A 464 -17.58 -10.02 21.37
N VAL A 465 -18.10 -8.92 21.90
CA VAL A 465 -17.31 -7.82 22.45
C VAL A 465 -17.63 -7.72 23.94
N LEU A 466 -16.60 -7.73 24.78
CA LEU A 466 -16.70 -7.55 26.21
C LEU A 466 -15.94 -6.28 26.64
N ALA A 467 -16.45 -5.57 27.64
CA ALA A 467 -15.81 -4.40 28.23
C ALA A 467 -15.70 -4.55 29.76
N ASP A 468 -14.46 -4.60 30.28
CA ASP A 468 -14.16 -5.00 31.66
C ASP A 468 -14.86 -6.32 32.08
N GLY A 469 -14.82 -7.33 31.20
CA GLY A 469 -15.42 -8.67 31.43
C GLY A 469 -16.92 -8.78 31.21
N GLN A 470 -17.64 -7.69 30.94
CA GLN A 470 -19.09 -7.71 30.65
C GLN A 470 -19.34 -7.81 29.14
N GLU A 471 -20.14 -8.79 28.68
CA GLU A 471 -20.61 -8.84 27.27
C GLU A 471 -21.44 -7.58 26.96
N VAL A 472 -20.98 -6.79 26.00
CA VAL A 472 -21.61 -5.54 25.54
C VAL A 472 -22.15 -5.63 24.11
N TRP A 473 -21.75 -6.67 23.35
CA TRP A 473 -22.28 -6.98 22.03
C TRP A 473 -22.00 -8.43 21.62
N LYS A 474 -22.87 -9.00 20.77
CA LYS A 474 -22.75 -10.35 20.20
C LYS A 474 -23.32 -10.41 18.79
N SER A 475 -22.66 -11.13 17.88
CA SER A 475 -22.99 -11.13 16.44
C SER A 475 -24.18 -12.00 16.02
N GLY A 476 -24.54 -13.02 16.80
CA GLY A 476 -25.18 -14.22 16.23
C GLY A 476 -24.18 -15.02 15.39
N GLN A 477 -24.65 -15.86 14.47
CA GLN A 477 -23.77 -16.57 13.53
C GLN A 477 -23.41 -15.67 12.34
N LEU A 478 -22.11 -15.61 12.01
CA LEU A 478 -21.57 -14.97 10.80
C LEU A 478 -21.04 -16.07 9.86
N VAL A 479 -21.28 -15.98 8.55
CA VAL A 479 -20.85 -17.00 7.56
C VAL A 479 -19.96 -16.40 6.47
N SER A 480 -19.00 -17.19 6.00
CA SER A 480 -18.07 -16.85 4.93
C SER A 480 -18.81 -16.60 3.62
N GLY A 481 -18.81 -15.34 3.17
CA GLY A 481 -19.46 -14.89 1.95
C GLY A 481 -20.57 -13.87 2.18
N ASP A 482 -21.08 -13.78 3.41
CA ASP A 482 -22.08 -12.79 3.81
C ASP A 482 -21.52 -11.36 3.76
N ASP A 483 -22.43 -10.38 3.65
CA ASP A 483 -22.10 -8.97 3.80
C ASP A 483 -21.70 -8.61 5.25
N PRO A 484 -20.85 -7.60 5.45
CA PRO A 484 -20.34 -7.21 6.77
C PRO A 484 -21.42 -6.63 7.69
N VAL A 485 -21.39 -7.08 8.94
CA VAL A 485 -22.26 -6.57 10.02
C VAL A 485 -21.58 -5.39 10.71
N GLN A 486 -22.29 -4.26 10.84
CA GLN A 486 -21.80 -3.09 11.56
C GLN A 486 -21.88 -3.30 13.08
N VAL A 487 -20.78 -2.99 13.78
CA VAL A 487 -20.68 -3.00 15.25
C VAL A 487 -20.46 -1.58 15.73
N LEU A 488 -21.26 -1.15 16.71
CA LEU A 488 -21.13 0.17 17.35
C LEU A 488 -21.44 0.05 18.84
N VAL A 489 -20.41 -0.15 19.65
CA VAL A 489 -20.49 -0.24 21.11
C VAL A 489 -20.16 1.13 21.70
N LYS A 490 -21.18 1.81 22.22
CA LYS A 490 -21.02 3.08 22.96
C LYS A 490 -20.90 2.81 24.47
N GLY A 491 -20.44 3.81 25.23
CA GLY A 491 -20.42 3.74 26.69
C GLY A 491 -19.16 3.09 27.27
N LEU A 492 -18.06 3.02 26.50
CA LEU A 492 -16.78 2.51 26.99
C LEU A 492 -16.02 3.51 27.88
N GLY A 493 -16.56 4.70 28.11
CA GLY A 493 -15.89 5.77 28.85
C GLY A 493 -15.50 5.35 30.28
N GLY A 494 -14.20 5.31 30.56
CA GLY A 494 -13.67 4.84 31.84
C GLY A 494 -13.44 3.33 31.95
N LYS A 495 -13.89 2.54 30.97
CA LYS A 495 -13.57 1.10 30.89
C LYS A 495 -12.07 0.92 30.64
N ARG A 496 -11.47 -0.10 31.25
CA ARG A 496 -10.02 -0.36 31.17
C ARG A 496 -9.66 -1.39 30.11
N GLU A 497 -10.60 -2.25 29.74
CA GLU A 497 -10.33 -3.44 28.93
C GLU A 497 -11.40 -3.64 27.86
N LEU A 498 -10.95 -3.97 26.65
CA LEU A 498 -11.79 -4.51 25.57
C LEU A 498 -11.33 -5.93 25.26
N VAL A 499 -12.25 -6.89 25.26
CA VAL A 499 -11.98 -8.25 24.77
C VAL A 499 -12.86 -8.53 23.57
N ILE A 500 -12.25 -9.04 22.50
CA ILE A 500 -12.94 -9.65 21.37
C ILE A 500 -12.83 -11.15 21.55
N GLU A 501 -13.95 -11.85 21.64
CA GLU A 501 -13.99 -13.30 21.64
C GLU A 501 -14.54 -13.80 20.30
N VAL A 502 -13.94 -14.85 19.77
CA VAL A 502 -14.36 -15.52 18.55
C VAL A 502 -14.52 -17.00 18.85
N ASP A 503 -15.75 -17.48 18.71
CA ASP A 503 -16.13 -18.87 18.97
C ASP A 503 -16.55 -19.58 17.67
N PHE A 504 -16.51 -20.91 17.69
CA PHE A 504 -16.98 -21.74 16.59
C PHE A 504 -18.49 -21.61 16.41
N ALA A 505 -18.94 -21.68 15.15
CA ALA A 505 -20.35 -21.85 14.79
C ALA A 505 -20.54 -23.15 13.98
N SER A 506 -21.54 -23.21 13.09
CA SER A 506 -21.90 -24.40 12.31
C SER A 506 -20.77 -25.07 11.51
N SER A 507 -19.69 -24.34 11.19
CA SER A 507 -18.51 -24.85 10.47
C SER A 507 -17.58 -25.72 11.34
N LEU A 508 -17.85 -25.77 12.66
CA LEU A 508 -17.04 -26.44 13.68
C LEU A 508 -15.56 -26.02 13.71
N GLY A 509 -15.19 -24.90 13.07
CA GLY A 509 -13.79 -24.43 12.95
C GLY A 509 -13.22 -24.47 11.54
N THR A 510 -13.86 -25.18 10.61
CA THR A 510 -13.39 -25.26 9.22
C THR A 510 -13.48 -23.90 8.53
N GLY A 511 -12.36 -23.19 8.40
CA GLY A 511 -12.35 -21.86 7.78
C GLY A 511 -12.88 -20.73 8.68
N ALA A 512 -12.93 -20.95 9.99
CA ALA A 512 -13.48 -20.02 10.99
C ALA A 512 -12.55 -18.81 11.25
N ARG A 513 -12.36 -17.99 10.20
CA ARG A 513 -11.52 -16.79 10.14
C ARG A 513 -12.35 -15.53 10.32
N ALA A 514 -12.41 -15.02 11.54
CA ALA A 514 -13.14 -13.80 11.85
C ALA A 514 -12.37 -12.56 11.45
N VAL A 515 -13.04 -11.60 10.81
CA VAL A 515 -12.47 -10.32 10.39
C VAL A 515 -13.21 -9.19 11.10
N LEU A 516 -12.44 -8.24 11.62
CA LEU A 516 -12.91 -6.95 12.13
C LEU A 516 -12.30 -5.83 11.25
N GLY A 517 -12.95 -5.57 10.13
CA GLY A 517 -12.60 -4.51 9.19
C GLY A 517 -12.88 -3.13 9.78
N ASN A 518 -11.97 -2.17 9.56
CA ASN A 518 -12.03 -0.82 10.13
C ASN A 518 -12.30 -0.81 11.66
N ALA A 519 -11.75 -1.78 12.40
CA ALA A 519 -11.88 -1.83 13.86
C ALA A 519 -11.22 -0.61 14.50
N MET A 520 -11.99 0.19 15.24
CA MET A 520 -11.57 1.49 15.78
C MET A 520 -12.08 1.72 17.20
N LEU A 521 -11.29 2.47 17.95
CA LEU A 521 -11.60 3.02 19.26
C LEU A 521 -11.61 4.55 19.17
N LEU A 522 -12.75 5.17 19.47
CA LEU A 522 -12.92 6.62 19.49
C LEU A 522 -12.68 7.14 20.90
N ARG A 523 -11.98 8.26 21.05
CA ARG A 523 -11.76 8.93 22.34
C ARG A 523 -13.05 9.61 22.83
N LYS A 524 -13.04 10.02 24.10
CA LYS A 524 -14.03 10.97 24.64
C LYS A 524 -13.84 12.37 24.03
#